data_AF-A0A4P6BK81-F1
#
_entry.id   AF-A0A4P6BK81-F1
#
_cell.length_a   1.000
_cell.length_b   1.000
_cell.length_c   1.000
_cell.angle_alpha   90.00
_cell.angle_beta   90.00
_cell.angle_gamma   90.00
#
_symmetry.space_group_name_H-M   'P 1'
#
loop_
_entity.id
_entity.type
_entity.pdbx_description
1 polymer ?
#
loop_
_entity_poly.entity_id
_entity_poly.type
_entity_poly.pdbx_seq_one_letter_code
_entity_poly.pdbx_strand_id
1 'polypeptide(L)'
;MERMIRKQLYLNAEQNFILKQKAKEMGITEAELVRRAITSHISTAKWQKKDVRAWEEEKKFIQQLIKQGPAKGQRTWKREELYER
;
A
#
# COMPACT_ATOMS: atom_id res chain seq x y z
N MET A 1 15.82 19.01 16.37
CA MET A 1 15.18 17.86 17.03
C MET A 1 13.74 17.80 16.57
N GLU A 2 13.34 16.72 15.92
CA GLU A 2 11.95 16.54 15.50
C GLU A 2 11.06 16.35 16.73
N ARG A 3 9.90 17.00 16.77
CA ARG A 3 8.99 16.93 17.93
C ARG A 3 8.35 15.54 17.98
N MET A 4 8.78 14.71 18.94
CA MET A 4 8.22 13.37 19.12
C MET A 4 6.85 13.43 19.83
N ILE A 5 5.89 12.62 19.34
CA ILE A 5 4.57 12.45 19.95
C ILE A 5 4.56 11.13 20.73
N ARG A 6 4.23 11.19 22.04
CA ARG A 6 4.08 9.98 22.85
C ARG A 6 2.86 9.18 22.38
N LYS A 7 3.06 7.90 22.07
CA LYS A 7 2.00 6.93 21.78
C LYS A 7 2.12 5.75 22.74
N GLN A 8 0.99 5.19 23.16
CA GLN A 8 0.91 3.98 23.98
C GLN A 8 0.32 2.86 23.13
N LEU A 9 0.92 1.67 23.22
CA LEU A 9 0.54 0.48 22.45
C LEU A 9 0.37 -0.69 23.43
N TYR A 10 -0.67 -1.48 23.24
CA TYR A 10 -0.81 -2.75 23.95
C TYR A 10 -0.12 -3.84 23.11
N LEU A 11 0.78 -4.58 23.74
CA LEU A 11 1.51 -5.70 23.15
C LEU A 11 1.22 -6.95 23.98
N ASN A 12 1.16 -8.10 23.33
CA ASN A 12 1.13 -9.37 24.04
C ASN A 12 2.53 -9.71 24.60
N ALA A 13 2.61 -10.73 25.45
CA ALA A 13 3.85 -11.12 26.13
C ALA A 13 4.97 -11.49 25.14
N GLU A 14 4.63 -12.21 24.06
CA GLU A 14 5.56 -12.63 23.02
C GLU A 14 6.13 -11.43 22.23
N GLN A 15 5.27 -10.50 21.81
CA GLN A 15 5.66 -9.28 21.10
C GLN A 15 6.57 -8.41 21.94
N ASN A 16 6.27 -8.25 23.24
CA ASN A 16 7.12 -7.50 24.15
C ASN A 16 8.50 -8.19 24.33
N PHE A 17 8.53 -9.51 24.43
CA PHE A 17 9.79 -10.25 24.52
C PHE A 17 10.63 -10.07 23.26
N ILE A 18 10.05 -10.26 22.08
CA ILE A 18 10.74 -10.11 20.79
C ILE A 18 11.25 -8.68 20.62
N LEU A 19 10.44 -7.67 20.94
CA LEU A 19 10.83 -6.26 20.83
C LEU A 19 12.09 -5.96 21.67
N LYS A 20 12.11 -6.44 22.91
CA LYS A 20 13.24 -6.27 23.82
C LYS A 20 14.50 -6.98 23.34
N GLN A 21 14.36 -8.23 22.92
CA GLN A 21 15.48 -9.02 22.39
C GLN A 21 16.08 -8.32 21.17
N LYS A 22 15.24 -7.96 20.19
CA LYS A 22 15.70 -7.33 18.93
C LYS A 22 16.33 -5.96 19.16
N ALA A 23 15.76 -5.15 20.06
CA ALA A 23 16.34 -3.86 20.40
C ALA A 23 17.75 -4.02 21.01
N LYS A 24 17.91 -5.01 21.91
CA LYS A 24 19.20 -5.33 22.54
C LYS A 24 20.22 -5.87 21.53
N GLU A 25 19.82 -6.81 20.67
CA GLU A 25 20.66 -7.37 19.61
C GLU A 25 21.19 -6.28 18.66
N MET A 26 20.36 -5.28 18.36
CA MET A 26 20.72 -4.17 17.47
C MET A 26 21.41 -3.00 18.19
N GLY A 27 21.55 -3.04 19.52
CA GLY A 27 22.14 -1.95 20.30
C GLY A 27 21.36 -0.64 20.26
N ILE A 28 20.05 -0.68 20.01
CA ILE A 28 19.17 0.50 19.92
C ILE A 28 18.05 0.43 20.96
N THR A 29 17.36 1.56 21.18
CA THR A 29 16.19 1.58 22.05
C THR A 29 14.99 0.88 21.41
N GLU A 30 14.10 0.32 22.22
CA GLU A 30 12.82 -0.25 21.76
C GLU A 30 12.03 0.77 20.93
N ALA A 31 11.99 2.04 21.36
CA ALA A 31 11.30 3.11 20.66
C ALA A 31 11.90 3.40 19.26
N GLU A 32 13.22 3.31 19.12
CA GLU A 32 13.90 3.45 17.84
C GLU A 32 13.58 2.29 16.90
N LEU A 33 13.54 1.06 17.44
CA LEU A 33 13.14 -0.11 16.67
C LEU A 33 11.69 0.01 16.17
N VAL A 34 10.75 0.44 17.03
CA VAL A 34 9.36 0.68 16.64
C VAL A 34 9.28 1.77 15.55
N ARG A 35 10.01 2.87 15.69
CA ARG A 35 10.05 3.92 14.65
C ARG A 35 10.54 3.38 13.31
N ARG A 36 11.67 2.65 13.29
CA ARG A 36 12.23 2.05 12.08
C ARG A 36 11.27 1.06 11.43
N ALA A 37 10.59 0.25 12.24
CA ALA A 37 9.58 -0.68 11.76
C ALA A 37 8.39 0.05 11.12
N ILE A 38 7.87 1.12 11.74
CA ILE A 38 6.81 1.95 11.17
C ILE A 38 7.26 2.59 9.85
N THR A 39 8.45 3.21 9.84
CA THR A 39 9.00 3.82 8.62
C THR A 39 9.16 2.79 7.52
N SER A 40 9.75 1.63 7.83
CA SER A 40 9.96 0.53 6.89
C SER A 40 8.63 0.00 6.33
N HIS A 41 7.61 -0.17 7.18
CA HIS A 41 6.29 -0.65 6.76
C HIS A 41 5.60 0.37 5.86
N ILE A 42 5.65 1.67 6.19
CA ILE A 42 5.09 2.75 5.35
C ILE A 42 5.87 2.87 4.04
N SER A 43 7.20 2.79 4.07
CA SER A 43 8.01 2.84 2.84
C SER A 43 7.79 1.62 1.97
N THR A 44 7.59 0.44 2.55
CA THR A 44 7.28 -0.79 1.82
C THR A 44 5.88 -0.72 1.23
N ALA A 45 4.90 -0.15 1.93
CA ALA A 45 3.57 0.13 1.39
C ALA A 45 3.63 1.13 0.23
N LYS A 46 4.50 2.14 0.29
CA LYS A 46 4.81 3.03 -0.85
C LYS A 46 5.58 2.30 -1.96
N TRP A 47 6.35 1.26 -1.62
CA TRP A 47 7.10 0.38 -2.52
C TRP A 47 6.29 -0.80 -3.06
N GLN A 48 4.98 -0.91 -2.78
CA GLN A 48 4.10 -1.43 -3.83
C GLN A 48 4.06 -0.41 -4.97
N LYS A 49 5.23 -0.22 -5.59
CA LYS A 49 5.50 0.49 -6.81
C LYS A 49 4.57 -0.17 -7.80
N LYS A 50 3.56 0.58 -8.22
CA LYS A 50 2.83 0.31 -9.44
C LYS A 50 3.86 -0.08 -10.49
N ASP A 51 3.74 -1.29 -11.02
CA ASP A 51 4.66 -1.77 -12.03
C ASP A 51 4.56 -0.83 -13.22
N VAL A 52 5.63 -0.07 -13.46
CA VAL A 52 5.64 0.97 -14.49
C VAL A 52 5.49 0.33 -15.86
N ARG A 53 6.01 -0.88 -16.06
CA ARG A 53 5.87 -1.64 -17.31
C ARG A 53 4.43 -2.08 -17.51
N ALA A 54 3.80 -2.64 -16.48
CA ALA A 54 2.39 -3.00 -16.55
C ALA A 54 1.52 -1.78 -16.89
N TRP A 55 1.86 -0.59 -16.37
CA TRP A 55 1.16 0.65 -16.70
C TRP A 55 1.42 1.15 -18.12
N GLU A 56 2.63 0.98 -18.64
CA GLU A 56 2.96 1.30 -20.04
C GLU A 56 2.27 0.35 -21.03
N GLU A 57 2.17 -0.94 -20.70
CA GLU A 57 1.41 -1.93 -21.46
C GLU A 57 -0.07 -1.59 -21.49
N GLU A 58 -0.66 -1.27 -20.34
CA GLU A 58 -2.05 -0.84 -20.22
C GLU A 58 -2.32 0.44 -21.03
N LYS A 59 -1.41 1.42 -20.98
CA LYS A 59 -1.52 2.63 -21.80
C LYS A 59 -1.53 2.34 -23.29
N LYS A 60 -0.67 1.44 -23.77
CA LYS A 60 -0.65 1.04 -25.19
C LYS A 60 -1.95 0.36 -25.58
N PHE A 61 -2.48 -0.51 -24.71
CA PHE A 61 -3.77 -1.16 -24.92
C PHE A 61 -4.92 -0.16 -25.01
N ILE A 62 -5.00 0.81 -24.08
CA ILE A 62 -6.00 1.88 -24.11
C ILE A 62 -5.86 2.73 -25.38
N GLN A 63 -4.64 3.10 -25.78
CA GLN A 63 -4.42 3.84 -27.03
C GLN A 63 -4.85 3.05 -28.27
N GLN A 64 -4.63 1.74 -28.28
CA GLN A 64 -5.09 0.86 -29.34
C GLN A 64 -6.62 0.79 -29.39
N LEU A 65 -7.31 0.74 -28.24
CA LEU A 65 -8.77 0.81 -28.16
C LEU A 65 -9.31 2.15 -28.65
N ILE A 66 -8.70 3.27 -28.27
CA ILE A 66 -9.09 4.61 -28.75
C ILE A 66 -8.95 4.69 -30.28
N LYS A 67 -7.87 4.15 -30.84
CA LYS A 67 -7.65 4.11 -32.30
C LYS A 67 -8.67 3.25 -33.06
N GLN A 68 -9.19 2.19 -32.44
CA GLN A 68 -10.23 1.35 -33.05
C GLN A 68 -11.58 2.07 -33.15
N GLY A 69 -11.76 3.17 -32.41
CA GLY A 69 -12.97 3.96 -32.44
C GLY A 69 -14.13 3.32 -31.66
N PRO A 70 -15.31 3.95 -31.65
CA PRO A 70 -16.46 3.45 -30.92
C PRO A 70 -16.88 2.06 -31.45
N ALA A 71 -17.11 1.12 -30.52
CA ALA A 71 -17.62 -0.20 -30.87
C ALA A 71 -18.95 -0.08 -31.62
N LYS A 72 -19.12 -0.90 -32.67
CA LYS A 72 -20.37 -0.93 -33.43
C LYS A 72 -21.47 -1.57 -32.57
N GLY A 73 -22.36 -0.73 -32.05
CA GLY A 73 -23.51 -1.15 -31.27
C GLY A 73 -23.98 -0.02 -30.35
N GLN A 74 -25.29 0.08 -30.13
CA GLN A 74 -25.82 0.92 -29.07
C GLN A 74 -25.69 0.18 -27.74
N ARG A 75 -25.51 0.93 -26.65
CA ARG A 75 -25.47 0.39 -25.29
C ARG A 75 -26.77 -0.37 -25.01
N THR A 76 -26.68 -1.69 -24.85
CA THR A 76 -27.83 -2.58 -24.65
C THR A 76 -28.36 -2.61 -23.22
N TRP A 77 -27.64 -2.01 -22.28
CA TRP A 77 -28.00 -1.97 -20.87
C TRP A 77 -28.22 -0.53 -20.39
N LYS A 78 -29.30 -0.32 -19.65
CA LYS A 78 -29.59 0.95 -18.97
C LYS A 78 -28.77 1.02 -17.68
N ARG A 79 -28.44 2.23 -17.24
CA ARG A 79 -27.57 2.43 -16.07
C ARG A 79 -28.24 1.94 -14.79
N GLU A 80 -29.56 1.97 -14.72
CA GLU A 80 -30.35 1.48 -13.60
C GLU A 80 -30.17 -0.03 -13.36
N GLU A 81 -30.08 -0.82 -14.44
CA GLU A 81 -29.95 -2.30 -14.38
C GLU A 81 -28.64 -2.80 -13.74
N LEU A 82 -27.66 -1.92 -13.52
CA LEU A 82 -26.36 -2.25 -12.92
C LEU A 82 -26.35 -2.23 -11.39
N TYR A 83 -27.32 -1.58 -10.77
CA TYR A 83 -27.35 -1.35 -9.32
C TYR A 83 -28.47 -2.14 -8.61
N GLU A 84 -29.33 -2.83 -9.35
CA GLU A 84 -30.33 -3.74 -8.79
C GLU A 84 -29.71 -5.13 -8.59
N ARG A 85 -29.04 -5.32 -7.46
CA ARG A 85 -28.71 -6.64 -6.91
C ARG A 85 -29.10 -6.71 -5.45
#